data_AF-A0AA37KH71-F1
#
_entry.id   AF-A0AA37KH71-F1
#
_cell.length_a   1.000
_cell.length_b   1.000
_cell.length_c   1.000
_cell.angle_alpha   90.00
_cell.angle_beta   90.00
_cell.angle_gamma   90.00
#
_symmetry.space_group_name_H-M   'P 1'
#
loop_
_entity.id
_entity.type
_entity.pdbx_description
1 polymer ?
#
loop_
_entity_poly.entity_id
_entity_poly.type
_entity_poly.pdbx_seq_one_letter_code
_entity_poly.pdbx_strand_id
1 'polypeptide(L)'
;MNEIIEYILGKENLLLAIFTIVFTVVYSFSVIHLLGKIKTRRLERKKVFINTFIKGISDNTIANSTDLLNIYSGITKLSPEDLTNRQDLNKWLRETLARLINKEVGQDLAQDKVIEIKDKITNFIKENETTNPYADLPDTERNIINDLSAFNKLGDQNSINRKLGELSSVIITRYEQQKKIENLNKWSIPLAIIGMVLTIIFGVLSII
;
A
#
# COMPACT_ATOMS: atom_id res chain seq x y z
N MET A 1 24.79 45.58 -33.77
CA MET A 1 24.71 44.12 -33.97
C MET A 1 24.81 43.38 -32.64
N ASN A 2 25.79 43.70 -31.78
CA ASN A 2 25.89 43.14 -30.41
C ASN A 2 24.68 43.45 -29.50
N GLU A 3 24.15 44.68 -29.49
CA GLU A 3 23.00 45.03 -28.62
C GLU A 3 21.70 44.29 -28.98
N ILE A 4 21.48 44.00 -30.26
CA ILE A 4 20.30 43.25 -30.72
C ILE A 4 20.43 41.77 -30.32
N ILE A 5 21.65 41.22 -30.38
CA ILE A 5 21.93 39.84 -29.99
C ILE A 5 21.81 39.66 -28.47
N GLU A 6 22.31 40.61 -27.67
CA GLU A 6 22.11 40.61 -26.20
C GLU A 6 20.64 40.75 -25.80
N TYR A 7 19.88 41.61 -26.48
CA TYR A 7 18.46 41.79 -26.21
C TYR A 7 17.65 40.51 -26.52
N ILE A 8 17.97 39.82 -27.61
CA ILE A 8 17.32 38.57 -28.00
C ILE A 8 17.70 37.44 -27.03
N LEU A 9 18.99 37.29 -26.69
CA LEU A 9 19.48 36.29 -25.74
C LEU A 9 18.92 36.50 -24.33
N GLY A 10 18.81 37.74 -23.86
CA GLY A 10 18.20 38.06 -22.56
C GLY A 10 16.71 37.68 -22.51
N LYS A 11 15.98 37.85 -23.61
CA LYS A 11 14.55 37.51 -23.70
C LYS A 11 14.31 36.01 -23.80
N GLU A 12 15.17 35.28 -24.51
CA GLU A 12 15.13 33.81 -24.59
C GLU A 12 15.43 33.15 -23.24
N ASN A 13 16.45 33.65 -22.52
CA ASN A 13 16.79 33.17 -21.17
C ASN A 13 15.65 33.41 -20.17
N LEU A 14 14.98 34.57 -20.25
CA LEU A 14 13.85 34.90 -19.39
C LEU A 14 12.62 34.03 -19.70
N LEU A 15 12.36 33.74 -20.98
CA LEU A 15 11.29 32.82 -21.39
C LEU A 15 11.56 31.38 -20.90
N LEU A 16 12.81 30.92 -21.01
CA LEU A 16 13.21 29.59 -20.55
C LEU A 16 13.12 29.46 -19.03
N ALA A 17 13.52 30.49 -18.29
CA ALA A 17 13.39 30.55 -16.84
C ALA A 17 11.92 30.49 -16.39
N ILE A 18 11.05 31.30 -16.99
CA ILE A 18 9.61 31.29 -16.72
C ILE A 18 9.01 29.92 -17.04
N PHE A 19 9.33 29.35 -18.20
CA PHE A 19 8.84 28.04 -18.60
C PHE A 19 9.25 26.96 -17.59
N THR A 20 10.49 26.98 -17.13
CA THR A 20 11.01 25.99 -16.17
C THR A 20 10.30 26.10 -14.82
N ILE A 21 10.12 27.32 -14.30
CA ILE A 21 9.38 27.56 -13.04
C ILE A 21 7.94 27.07 -13.16
N VAL A 22 7.25 27.45 -14.24
CA VAL A 22 5.86 27.03 -14.49
C VAL A 22 5.78 25.51 -14.59
N PHE A 23 6.69 24.88 -15.32
CA PHE A 23 6.72 23.42 -15.48
C PHE A 23 6.94 22.70 -14.15
N THR A 24 7.91 23.14 -13.34
CA THR A 24 8.18 22.54 -12.02
C THR A 24 6.99 22.67 -11.07
N VAL A 25 6.34 23.84 -11.04
CA VAL A 25 5.14 24.07 -10.21
C VAL A 25 4.00 23.18 -10.66
N VAL A 26 3.72 23.13 -11.96
CA VAL A 26 2.65 22.31 -12.54
C VAL A 26 2.90 20.83 -12.30
N TYR A 27 4.12 20.35 -12.50
CA TYR A 27 4.50 18.96 -12.26
C TYR A 27 4.34 18.57 -10.78
N SER A 28 4.88 19.39 -9.87
CA SER A 28 4.80 19.15 -8.42
C SER A 28 3.36 19.12 -7.94
N PHE A 29 2.54 20.08 -8.40
CA PHE A 29 1.11 20.12 -8.10
C PHE A 29 0.39 18.88 -8.63
N SER A 30 0.69 18.46 -9.86
CA SER A 30 0.09 17.27 -10.48
C SER A 30 0.40 15.99 -9.70
N VAL A 31 1.65 15.81 -9.26
CA VAL A 31 2.06 14.64 -8.45
C VAL A 31 1.35 14.65 -7.10
N ILE A 32 1.33 15.79 -6.39
CA ILE A 32 0.66 15.93 -5.09
C ILE A 32 -0.84 15.63 -5.24
N HIS A 33 -1.48 16.19 -6.27
CA HIS A 33 -2.90 15.97 -6.53
C HIS A 33 -3.20 14.50 -6.84
N LEU A 34 -2.36 13.84 -7.64
CA LEU A 34 -2.52 12.43 -7.98
C LEU A 34 -2.37 11.53 -6.75
N LEU A 35 -1.32 11.72 -5.94
CA LEU A 35 -1.09 10.97 -4.71
C LEU A 35 -2.22 11.19 -3.70
N GLY A 36 -2.67 12.44 -3.56
CA GLY A 36 -3.84 12.79 -2.76
C GLY A 36 -5.07 12.03 -3.22
N LYS A 37 -5.40 12.08 -4.51
CA LYS A 37 -6.56 11.41 -5.11
C LYS A 37 -6.53 9.89 -4.90
N ILE A 38 -5.36 9.25 -5.01
CA ILE A 38 -5.21 7.81 -4.74
C ILE A 38 -5.51 7.50 -3.26
N LYS A 39 -4.94 8.29 -2.35
CA LYS A 39 -5.18 8.13 -0.90
C LYS A 39 -6.65 8.33 -0.55
N THR A 40 -7.28 9.38 -1.07
CA THR A 40 -8.70 9.69 -0.81
C THR A 40 -9.60 8.58 -1.33
N ARG A 41 -9.38 8.10 -2.56
CA ARG A 41 -10.14 6.96 -3.12
C ARG A 41 -10.04 5.70 -2.26
N ARG A 42 -8.85 5.40 -1.73
CA ARG A 42 -8.65 4.24 -0.84
C ARG A 42 -9.43 4.40 0.46
N LEU A 43 -9.42 5.60 1.05
CA LEU A 43 -10.17 5.91 2.26
C LEU A 43 -11.68 5.84 2.04
N GLU A 44 -12.18 6.38 0.92
CA GLU A 44 -13.59 6.31 0.54
C GLU A 44 -14.06 4.86 0.36
N ARG A 45 -13.33 4.05 -0.42
CA ARG A 45 -13.64 2.63 -0.61
C ARG A 45 -13.71 1.89 0.72
N LYS A 46 -12.76 2.18 1.62
CA LYS A 46 -12.74 1.58 2.95
C LYS A 46 -13.94 1.98 3.80
N LYS A 47 -14.32 3.26 3.77
CA LYS A 47 -15.51 3.75 4.47
C LYS A 47 -16.77 3.07 3.94
N VAL A 48 -16.91 2.97 2.62
CA VAL A 48 -18.00 2.23 1.97
C VAL A 48 -18.00 0.78 2.43
N PHE A 49 -16.85 0.09 2.42
CA PHE A 49 -16.74 -1.29 2.89
C PHE A 49 -17.21 -1.45 4.34
N ILE A 50 -16.72 -0.64 5.27
CA ILE A 50 -17.09 -0.76 6.69
C ILE A 50 -18.60 -0.62 6.86
N ASN A 51 -19.20 0.39 6.22
CA ASN A 51 -20.64 0.65 6.31
C ASN A 51 -21.46 -0.48 5.68
N THR A 52 -21.08 -0.93 4.47
CA THR A 52 -21.74 -2.04 3.78
C THR A 52 -21.62 -3.34 4.56
N PHE A 53 -20.45 -3.61 5.15
CA PHE A 53 -20.21 -4.81 5.94
C PHE A 53 -21.08 -4.82 7.21
N ILE A 54 -21.07 -3.74 8.00
CA ILE A 54 -21.88 -3.66 9.22
C ILE A 54 -23.37 -3.81 8.91
N LYS A 55 -23.85 -3.09 7.89
CA LYS A 55 -25.24 -3.20 7.45
C LYS A 55 -25.57 -4.61 6.98
N GLY A 56 -24.73 -5.19 6.12
CA GLY A 56 -24.97 -6.51 5.55
C GLY A 56 -24.91 -7.65 6.56
N ILE A 57 -24.12 -7.52 7.63
CA ILE A 57 -24.15 -8.48 8.73
C ILE A 57 -25.42 -8.29 9.57
N SER A 58 -25.82 -7.05 9.86
CA SER A 58 -27.04 -6.74 10.62
C SER A 58 -28.30 -7.27 9.92
N ASP A 59 -28.37 -7.06 8.60
CA ASP A 59 -29.47 -7.48 7.72
C ASP A 59 -29.37 -8.98 7.31
N ASN A 60 -28.36 -9.72 7.81
CA ASN A 60 -28.07 -11.11 7.45
C ASN A 60 -27.85 -11.37 5.95
N THR A 61 -27.48 -10.35 5.17
CA THR A 61 -27.14 -10.49 3.74
C THR A 61 -25.70 -10.94 3.50
N ILE A 62 -24.83 -10.85 4.51
CA ILE A 62 -23.46 -11.39 4.50
C ILE A 62 -23.42 -12.56 5.46
N ALA A 63 -23.56 -13.77 4.94
CA ALA A 63 -23.65 -14.97 5.75
C ALA A 63 -22.33 -15.76 5.78
N ASN A 64 -21.57 -15.72 4.69
CA ASN A 64 -20.39 -16.57 4.50
C ASN A 64 -19.20 -15.79 3.91
N SER A 65 -18.04 -16.46 3.87
CA SER A 65 -16.80 -15.88 3.35
C SER A 65 -16.86 -15.53 1.85
N THR A 66 -17.71 -16.21 1.07
CA THR A 66 -17.92 -15.89 -0.34
C THR A 66 -18.63 -14.55 -0.51
N ASP A 67 -19.68 -14.29 0.28
CA ASP A 67 -20.40 -13.00 0.27
C ASP A 67 -19.45 -11.85 0.64
N LEU A 68 -18.62 -12.07 1.67
CA LEU A 68 -17.61 -11.11 2.11
C LEU A 68 -16.59 -10.80 1.01
N LEU A 69 -16.07 -11.82 0.33
CA LEU A 69 -15.11 -11.66 -0.76
C LEU A 69 -15.73 -10.92 -1.95
N ASN A 70 -16.99 -11.22 -2.29
CA ASN A 70 -17.71 -10.56 -3.38
C ASN A 70 -17.96 -9.08 -3.11
N ILE A 71 -18.30 -8.72 -1.87
CA ILE A 71 -18.46 -7.31 -1.48
C ILE A 71 -17.12 -6.59 -1.51
N TYR A 72 -16.08 -7.22 -0.94
CA TYR A 72 -14.75 -6.66 -0.92
C TYR A 72 -14.22 -6.43 -2.34
N SER A 73 -14.34 -7.41 -3.23
CA SER A 73 -13.91 -7.31 -4.62
C SER A 73 -14.70 -6.26 -5.40
N GLY A 74 -16.01 -6.19 -5.22
CA GLY A 74 -16.87 -5.19 -5.87
C GLY A 74 -16.49 -3.76 -5.49
N ILE A 75 -16.13 -3.52 -4.22
CA ILE A 75 -15.75 -2.19 -3.72
C ILE A 75 -14.32 -1.81 -4.13
N THR A 76 -13.40 -2.78 -4.08
CA THR A 76 -11.99 -2.54 -4.39
C THR A 76 -11.68 -2.58 -5.89
N LYS A 77 -12.58 -3.16 -6.69
CA LYS A 77 -12.41 -3.43 -8.12
C LYS A 77 -11.16 -4.26 -8.43
N LEU A 78 -10.80 -5.16 -7.51
CA LEU A 78 -9.66 -6.07 -7.67
C LEU A 78 -10.03 -7.22 -8.62
N SER A 79 -9.06 -7.70 -9.39
CA SER A 79 -9.24 -8.91 -10.19
C SER A 79 -9.29 -10.16 -9.28
N PRO A 80 -9.81 -11.29 -9.78
CA PRO A 80 -9.73 -12.56 -9.06
C PRO A 80 -8.31 -12.96 -8.65
N GLU A 81 -7.30 -12.64 -9.47
CA GLU A 81 -5.89 -12.93 -9.12
C GLU A 81 -5.43 -12.11 -7.90
N ASP A 82 -5.81 -10.84 -7.83
CA ASP A 82 -5.45 -9.95 -6.72
C ASP A 82 -6.16 -10.31 -5.40
N LEU A 83 -7.28 -11.05 -5.46
CA LEU A 83 -8.05 -11.51 -4.29
C LEU A 83 -7.45 -12.74 -3.61
N THR A 84 -6.47 -13.40 -4.22
CA THR A 84 -5.76 -14.53 -3.59
C THR A 84 -5.03 -14.11 -2.32
N ASN A 85 -4.64 -12.83 -2.21
CA ASN A 85 -4.11 -12.24 -1.00
C ASN A 85 -5.22 -11.56 -0.17
N ARG A 86 -5.71 -12.27 0.86
CA ARG A 86 -6.77 -11.79 1.77
C ARG A 86 -6.25 -10.85 2.87
N GLN A 87 -4.98 -10.43 2.83
CA GLN A 87 -4.38 -9.54 3.83
C GLN A 87 -5.11 -8.21 3.99
N ASP A 88 -5.30 -7.50 2.88
CA ASP A 88 -5.89 -6.17 2.94
C ASP A 88 -7.34 -6.26 3.45
N LEU A 89 -8.06 -7.34 3.11
CA LEU A 89 -9.37 -7.67 3.68
C LEU A 89 -9.26 -7.89 5.20
N ASN A 90 -8.35 -8.74 5.68
CA ASN A 90 -8.16 -8.98 7.12
C ASN A 90 -7.79 -7.70 7.87
N LYS A 91 -6.97 -6.83 7.27
CA LYS A 91 -6.64 -5.51 7.82
C LYS A 91 -7.88 -4.62 7.92
N TRP A 92 -8.75 -4.63 6.91
CA TRP A 92 -10.00 -3.86 6.93
C TRP A 92 -10.97 -4.42 7.97
N LEU A 93 -11.10 -5.73 8.10
CA LEU A 93 -11.90 -6.40 9.13
C LEU A 93 -11.44 -6.06 10.55
N ARG A 94 -10.13 -6.11 10.82
CA ARG A 94 -9.55 -5.73 12.13
C ARG A 94 -9.81 -4.26 12.44
N GLU A 95 -9.74 -3.38 11.44
CA GLU A 95 -10.08 -1.97 11.64
C GLU A 95 -11.58 -1.76 11.85
N THR A 96 -12.45 -2.47 11.12
CA THR A 96 -13.90 -2.47 11.38
C THR A 96 -14.18 -2.86 12.82
N LEU A 97 -13.51 -3.90 13.32
CA LEU A 97 -13.63 -4.34 14.71
C LEU A 97 -13.23 -3.24 15.70
N ALA A 98 -12.09 -2.59 15.48
CA ALA A 98 -11.64 -1.48 16.34
C ALA A 98 -12.64 -0.31 16.34
N ARG A 99 -13.13 0.08 15.16
CA ARG A 99 -14.11 1.16 15.00
C ARG A 99 -15.46 0.81 15.62
N LEU A 100 -15.89 -0.44 15.52
CA LEU A 100 -17.12 -0.95 16.15
C LEU A 100 -17.02 -0.88 17.68
N ILE A 101 -15.88 -1.30 18.26
CA ILE A 101 -15.62 -1.22 19.70
C ILE A 101 -15.60 0.24 20.18
N ASN A 102 -14.97 1.13 19.42
CA ASN A 102 -14.92 2.56 19.73
C ASN A 102 -16.25 3.29 19.47
N LYS A 103 -17.29 2.59 19.02
CA LYS A 103 -18.58 3.18 18.61
C LYS A 103 -18.42 4.28 17.56
N GLU A 104 -17.42 4.20 16.69
CA GLU A 104 -17.33 5.08 15.51
C GLU A 104 -18.31 4.65 14.41
N VAL A 105 -18.77 3.40 14.47
CA VAL A 105 -19.68 2.77 13.52
C VAL A 105 -20.64 1.85 14.28
N GLY A 106 -21.88 1.71 13.81
CA GLY A 106 -22.90 0.88 14.46
C GLY A 106 -23.38 1.43 15.82
N GLN A 107 -23.37 2.76 16.00
CA GLN A 107 -23.77 3.44 17.25
C GLN A 107 -25.24 3.17 17.63
N ASP A 108 -26.07 2.95 16.61
CA ASP A 108 -27.50 2.66 16.66
C ASP A 108 -27.80 1.18 16.88
N LEU A 109 -26.79 0.31 16.86
CA LEU A 109 -26.98 -1.12 17.05
C LEU A 109 -27.14 -1.45 18.54
N ALA A 110 -28.06 -2.37 18.82
CA ALA A 110 -28.19 -2.98 20.13
C ALA A 110 -26.93 -3.80 20.48
N GLN A 111 -26.65 -3.93 21.78
CA GLN A 111 -25.39 -4.51 22.27
C GLN A 111 -25.21 -5.99 21.86
N ASP A 112 -26.30 -6.73 21.78
CA ASP A 112 -26.36 -8.10 21.25
C ASP A 112 -25.92 -8.16 19.78
N LYS A 113 -26.37 -7.21 18.96
CA LYS A 113 -25.96 -7.10 17.55
C LYS A 113 -24.49 -6.75 17.40
N VAL A 114 -23.96 -5.88 18.26
CA VAL A 114 -22.52 -5.55 18.27
C VAL A 114 -21.68 -6.80 18.58
N ILE A 115 -22.11 -7.62 19.54
CA ILE A 115 -21.45 -8.89 19.86
C ILE A 115 -21.51 -9.87 18.68
N GLU A 116 -22.69 -10.01 18.05
CA GLU A 116 -22.86 -10.86 16.86
C GLU A 116 -21.89 -10.47 15.72
N ILE A 117 -21.81 -9.18 15.42
CA ILE A 117 -20.92 -8.66 14.36
C ILE A 117 -19.45 -8.91 14.71
N LYS A 118 -19.06 -8.65 15.97
CA LYS A 118 -17.70 -8.92 16.45
C LYS A 118 -17.33 -10.39 16.25
N ASP A 119 -18.22 -11.31 16.61
CA ASP A 119 -17.95 -12.74 16.53
C ASP A 119 -17.86 -13.20 15.07
N LYS A 120 -18.74 -12.69 14.19
CA LYS A 120 -18.66 -12.92 12.74
C LYS A 120 -17.34 -12.39 12.15
N ILE A 121 -16.92 -11.17 12.48
CA ILE A 121 -15.62 -10.62 12.04
C ILE A 121 -14.47 -11.54 12.48
N THR A 122 -14.47 -11.95 13.74
CA THR A 122 -13.42 -12.81 14.29
C THR A 122 -13.36 -14.15 13.57
N ASN A 123 -14.52 -14.75 13.28
CA ASN A 123 -14.62 -16.00 12.56
C ASN A 123 -14.14 -15.87 11.11
N PHE A 124 -14.48 -14.79 10.40
CA PHE A 124 -13.96 -14.54 9.05
C PHE A 124 -12.44 -14.37 9.01
N ILE A 125 -11.88 -13.64 9.98
CA ILE A 125 -10.42 -13.49 10.10
C ILE A 125 -9.77 -14.87 10.30
N LYS A 126 -10.27 -15.66 11.24
CA LYS A 126 -9.78 -17.02 11.50
C LYS A 126 -9.90 -17.90 10.26
N GLU A 127 -11.04 -17.91 9.59
CA GLU A 127 -11.26 -18.70 8.39
C GLU A 127 -10.27 -18.33 7.28
N ASN A 128 -10.06 -17.03 7.05
CA ASN A 128 -9.09 -16.52 6.08
C ASN A 128 -7.64 -16.91 6.43
N GLU A 129 -7.26 -16.80 7.70
CA GLU A 129 -5.93 -17.20 8.18
C GLU A 129 -5.74 -18.72 8.15
N THR A 130 -6.80 -19.51 8.34
CA THR A 130 -6.69 -20.97 8.30
C THR A 130 -6.65 -21.50 6.87
N THR A 131 -7.39 -20.88 5.95
CA THR A 131 -7.39 -21.25 4.52
C THR A 131 -6.13 -20.78 3.79
N ASN A 132 -5.49 -19.71 4.25
CA ASN A 132 -4.24 -19.22 3.67
C ASN A 132 -3.28 -18.71 4.76
N PRO A 133 -2.66 -19.61 5.54
CA PRO A 133 -1.86 -19.27 6.74
C PRO A 133 -0.62 -18.44 6.44
N TYR A 134 -0.21 -18.40 5.18
CA TYR A 134 0.96 -17.67 4.71
C TYR A 134 0.60 -16.70 3.57
N ALA A 135 -0.67 -16.32 3.44
CA ALA A 135 -1.12 -15.29 2.47
C ALA A 135 -0.26 -14.03 2.55
N ASP A 136 0.24 -13.78 3.75
CA ASP A 136 0.98 -12.61 4.12
C ASP A 136 2.43 -12.57 3.64
N LEU A 137 2.91 -13.71 3.13
CA LEU A 137 4.24 -13.85 2.60
C LEU A 137 4.24 -13.63 1.09
N PRO A 138 5.31 -13.02 0.56
CA PRO A 138 5.50 -12.98 -0.88
C PRO A 138 5.53 -14.41 -1.45
N ASP A 139 5.18 -14.55 -2.73
CA ASP A 139 4.88 -15.85 -3.33
C ASP A 139 5.99 -16.88 -3.14
N THR A 140 7.25 -16.45 -3.24
CA THR A 140 8.42 -17.31 -3.04
C THR A 140 8.47 -17.89 -1.63
N GLU A 141 8.39 -17.04 -0.61
CA GLU A 141 8.41 -17.44 0.80
C GLU A 141 7.18 -18.27 1.16
N ARG A 142 6.01 -17.89 0.64
CA ARG A 142 4.76 -18.62 0.81
C ARG A 142 4.88 -20.06 0.30
N ASN A 143 5.42 -20.23 -0.91
CA ASN A 143 5.64 -21.55 -1.51
C ASN A 143 6.64 -22.37 -0.68
N ILE A 144 7.75 -21.76 -0.24
CA ILE A 144 8.75 -22.45 0.58
C ILE A 144 8.15 -22.92 1.92
N ILE A 145 7.35 -22.10 2.60
CA ILE A 145 6.73 -22.50 3.87
C ILE A 145 5.62 -23.54 3.66
N ASN A 146 4.85 -23.46 2.59
CA ASN A 146 3.89 -24.51 2.23
C ASN A 146 4.59 -25.86 2.01
N ASP A 147 5.69 -25.86 1.26
CA ASP A 147 6.51 -27.06 1.04
C ASP A 147 7.08 -27.59 2.36
N LEU A 148 7.62 -26.73 3.23
CA LEU A 148 8.10 -27.12 4.56
C LEU A 148 7.01 -27.78 5.40
N SER A 149 5.80 -27.22 5.39
CA SER A 149 4.66 -27.81 6.10
C SER A 149 4.29 -29.19 5.55
N ALA A 150 4.32 -29.36 4.23
CA ALA A 150 4.06 -30.65 3.58
C ALA A 150 5.14 -31.69 3.91
N PHE A 151 6.42 -31.34 3.80
CA PHE A 151 7.53 -32.25 4.09
C PHE A 151 7.62 -32.60 5.58
N ASN A 152 7.29 -31.67 6.47
CA ASN A 152 7.22 -31.94 7.91
C ASN A 152 6.15 -32.99 8.26
N LYS A 153 4.99 -32.98 7.59
CA LYS A 153 3.95 -34.01 7.75
C LYS A 153 4.40 -35.39 7.27
N LEU A 154 5.27 -35.42 6.26
CA LEU A 154 5.82 -36.65 5.67
C LEU A 154 7.08 -37.15 6.37
N GLY A 155 7.65 -36.38 7.30
CA GLY A 155 8.90 -36.72 8.00
C GLY A 155 10.15 -36.64 7.12
N ASP A 156 10.09 -36.01 5.94
CA ASP A 156 11.22 -35.91 5.01
C ASP A 156 12.20 -34.79 5.41
N GLN A 157 13.12 -35.15 6.30
CA GLN A 157 14.13 -34.22 6.84
C GLN A 157 15.07 -33.65 5.77
N ASN A 158 15.34 -34.38 4.69
CA ASN A 158 16.23 -33.92 3.63
C ASN A 158 15.59 -32.77 2.84
N SER A 159 14.32 -32.93 2.47
CA SER A 159 13.56 -31.88 1.79
C SER A 159 13.32 -30.67 2.68
N ILE A 160 13.11 -30.87 3.99
CA ILE A 160 13.02 -29.78 4.98
C ILE A 160 14.32 -28.97 5.02
N ASN A 161 15.47 -29.63 5.17
CA ASN A 161 16.77 -28.96 5.23
C ASN A 161 17.07 -28.17 3.95
N ARG A 162 16.74 -28.74 2.79
CA ARG A 162 16.86 -28.03 1.51
C ARG A 162 15.99 -26.78 1.45
N LYS A 163 14.72 -26.88 1.86
CA LYS A 163 13.78 -25.75 1.85
C LYS A 163 14.14 -24.68 2.88
N LEU A 164 14.69 -25.05 4.02
CA LEU A 164 15.26 -24.08 4.98
C LEU A 164 16.46 -23.33 4.37
N GLY A 165 17.29 -24.02 3.59
CA GLY A 165 18.36 -23.39 2.81
C GLY A 165 17.83 -22.38 1.78
N GLU A 166 16.78 -22.75 1.03
CA GLU A 166 16.10 -21.84 0.09
C GLU A 166 15.53 -20.60 0.82
N LEU A 167 14.83 -20.81 1.93
CA LEU A 167 14.26 -19.71 2.72
C LEU A 167 15.35 -18.76 3.24
N SER A 168 16.45 -19.31 3.74
CA SER A 168 17.61 -18.54 4.21
C SER A 168 18.20 -17.69 3.08
N SER A 169 18.37 -18.26 1.88
CA SER A 169 18.85 -17.52 0.70
C SER A 169 17.94 -16.35 0.32
N VAL A 170 16.62 -16.56 0.37
CA VAL A 170 15.63 -15.49 0.11
C VAL A 170 15.74 -14.38 1.15
N ILE A 171 15.83 -14.72 2.44
CA ILE A 171 15.97 -13.75 3.54
C ILE A 171 17.26 -12.94 3.39
N ILE A 172 18.40 -13.61 3.13
CA ILE A 172 19.70 -12.94 2.93
C ILE A 172 19.63 -11.98 1.75
N THR A 173 19.10 -12.44 0.62
CA THR A 173 18.98 -11.61 -0.59
C THR A 173 18.15 -10.35 -0.33
N ARG A 174 17.03 -10.47 0.39
CA ARG A 174 16.21 -9.29 0.74
C ARG A 174 16.94 -8.35 1.68
N TYR A 175 17.64 -8.88 2.67
CA TYR A 175 18.44 -8.07 3.60
C TYR A 175 19.52 -7.29 2.85
N GLU A 176 20.23 -7.93 1.93
CA GLU A 176 21.24 -7.27 1.09
C GLU A 176 20.64 -6.18 0.20
N GLN A 177 19.49 -6.44 -0.42
CA GLN A 177 18.75 -5.45 -1.20
C GLN A 177 18.33 -4.25 -0.35
N GLN A 178 17.77 -4.49 0.84
CA GLN A 178 17.35 -3.43 1.76
C GLN A 178 18.55 -2.60 2.22
N LYS A 179 19.65 -3.24 2.61
CA LYS A 179 20.90 -2.56 2.99
C LYS A 179 21.50 -1.75 1.84
N LYS A 180 21.42 -2.24 0.61
CA LYS A 180 21.84 -1.49 -0.59
C LYS A 180 20.98 -0.24 -0.78
N ILE A 181 19.65 -0.35 -0.66
CA ILE A 181 18.73 0.79 -0.75
C ILE A 181 19.01 1.80 0.36
N GLU A 182 19.22 1.34 1.59
CA GLU A 182 19.55 2.20 2.73
C GLU A 182 20.85 2.97 2.50
N ASN A 183 21.90 2.28 2.05
CA ASN A 183 23.19 2.88 1.74
C ASN A 183 23.10 3.91 0.61
N LEU A 184 22.30 3.64 -0.43
CA LEU A 184 22.04 4.60 -1.50
C LEU A 184 21.31 5.83 -0.95
N ASN A 185 20.22 5.61 -0.21
CA ASN A 185 19.40 6.68 0.35
C ASN A 185 20.17 7.57 1.34
N LYS A 186 21.11 7.00 2.10
CA LYS A 186 21.94 7.75 3.06
C LYS A 186 22.69 8.93 2.41
N TRP A 187 23.12 8.78 1.17
CA TRP A 187 23.82 9.83 0.42
C TRP A 187 22.95 10.53 -0.62
N SER A 188 22.07 9.80 -1.29
CA SER A 188 21.19 10.36 -2.31
C SER A 188 20.19 11.38 -1.75
N ILE A 189 19.63 11.15 -0.56
CA ILE A 189 18.67 12.08 0.04
C ILE A 189 19.33 13.42 0.39
N PRO A 190 20.45 13.46 1.15
CA PRO A 190 21.17 14.72 1.39
C PRO A 190 21.63 15.41 0.11
N LEU A 191 22.15 14.65 -0.86
CA LEU A 191 22.61 15.22 -2.13
C LEU A 191 21.48 15.84 -2.94
N ALA A 192 20.30 15.22 -2.94
CA ALA A 192 19.10 15.77 -3.57
C ALA A 192 18.63 17.07 -2.89
N ILE A 193 18.72 17.15 -1.55
CA ILE A 193 18.42 18.37 -0.80
C ILE A 193 19.41 19.49 -1.18
N ILE A 194 20.71 19.19 -1.19
CA ILE A 194 21.75 20.17 -1.59
C ILE A 194 21.52 20.63 -3.03
N GLY A 195 21.27 19.70 -3.95
CA GLY A 195 20.97 20.01 -5.35
C GLY A 195 19.75 20.92 -5.48
N MET A 196 18.66 20.60 -4.78
CA MET A 196 17.45 21.43 -4.75
C MET A 196 17.73 22.85 -4.24
N VAL A 197 18.47 22.99 -3.14
CA VAL A 197 18.85 24.30 -2.58
C VAL A 197 19.72 25.09 -3.56
N LEU A 198 20.72 24.45 -4.16
CA LEU A 198 21.58 25.09 -5.18
C LEU A 198 20.79 25.54 -6.40
N THR A 199 19.85 24.72 -6.90
CA THR A 199 18.97 25.10 -8.01
C THR A 199 18.14 26.33 -7.67
N ILE A 200 17.63 26.44 -6.45
CA ILE A 200 16.90 27.64 -5.99
C ILE A 200 17.83 28.87 -5.96
N ILE A 201 19.04 28.72 -5.39
CA ILE A 201 20.02 29.82 -5.30
C ILE A 201 20.42 30.31 -6.69
N PHE A 202 20.79 29.41 -7.61
CA PHE A 202 21.15 29.77 -8.98
C PHE A 202 19.97 30.35 -9.76
N GLY A 203 18.76 29.86 -9.51
CA GLY A 203 17.55 30.44 -10.08
C GLY A 203 17.36 31.90 -9.67
N VAL A 204 17.58 32.22 -8.38
CA VAL A 204 17.51 33.61 -7.87
C VAL A 204 18.65 34.46 -8.43
N LEU A 205 19.89 33.96 -8.40
CA LEU A 205 21.05 34.68 -8.94
C LEU A 205 20.95 34.95 -10.44
N SER A 206 20.25 34.10 -11.20
CA SER A 206 20.06 34.32 -12.63
C SER A 206 19.08 35.46 -12.95
N ILE A 207 18.29 35.91 -11.96
CA ILE A 207 17.31 37.00 -12.11
C ILE A 207 17.88 38.34 -11.65
N ILE A 208 18.86 38.32 -10.74
CA ILE A 208 19.59 39.49 -10.23
C ILE A 208 20.71 39.86 -11.22
#